data_AF-A0A959PKT6-F1
#
_entry.id   AF-A0A959PKT6-F1
#
_cell.length_a   1.000
_cell.length_b   1.000
_cell.length_c   1.000
_cell.angle_alpha   90.00
_cell.angle_beta   90.00
_cell.angle_gamma   90.00
#
_symmetry.space_group_name_H-M   'P 1'
#
loop_
_entity.id
_entity.type
_entity.pdbx_description
1 polymer ?
#
loop_
_entity_poly.entity_id
_entity_poly.type
_entity_poly.pdbx_seq_one_letter_code
_entity_poly.pdbx_strand_id
1 'polypeptide(L)'
;MTLHDFFQVCSQNPEIPLFYFIAVPLTALLSGIFSHGEAHLSPWKYLFSATIYLAFVPGLFALTLNLYLFFFERQSIWDANIYLQLLPVLSMLLTFWIIKRYVALDAIPGFDRLSGLIMMILIILILLWIMDRTRIWVVSYLPFTGFIVFLVILLVIARLIWKRIFR
;
A
#
# COMPACT_ATOMS: atom_id res chain seq x y z
N MET A 1 7.87 14.03 -15.26
CA MET A 1 7.01 14.40 -14.11
C MET A 1 7.45 13.61 -12.90
N THR A 2 7.69 14.29 -11.79
CA THR A 2 7.81 13.67 -10.46
C THR A 2 6.42 13.31 -9.91
N LEU A 3 6.34 12.53 -8.84
CA LEU A 3 5.06 12.28 -8.13
C LEU A 3 4.45 13.58 -7.59
N HIS A 4 5.30 14.52 -7.18
CA HIS A 4 4.87 15.84 -6.74
C HIS A 4 4.21 16.62 -7.89
N ASP A 5 4.83 16.64 -9.07
CA ASP A 5 4.27 17.30 -10.26
C ASP A 5 2.92 16.66 -10.65
N PHE A 6 2.81 15.32 -10.54
CA PHE A 6 1.57 14.60 -10.81
C PHE A 6 0.46 15.00 -9.84
N PHE A 7 0.72 15.00 -8.54
CA PHE A 7 -0.26 15.44 -7.55
C PHE A 7 -0.64 16.90 -7.74
N GLN A 8 0.31 17.77 -8.11
CA GLN A 8 0.03 19.17 -8.39
C GLN A 8 -0.92 19.30 -9.58
N VAL A 9 -0.67 18.61 -10.69
CA VAL A 9 -1.54 18.64 -11.88
C VAL A 9 -2.95 18.15 -11.56
N CYS A 10 -3.07 17.04 -10.81
CA CYS A 10 -4.39 16.52 -10.41
C CYS A 10 -5.10 17.41 -9.37
N SER A 11 -4.35 18.12 -8.53
CA SER A 11 -4.91 19.08 -7.57
C SER A 11 -5.40 20.35 -8.25
N GLN A 12 -4.72 20.77 -9.33
CA GLN A 12 -5.10 21.92 -10.14
C GLN A 12 -6.31 21.66 -11.04
N ASN A 13 -6.55 20.40 -11.41
CA ASN A 13 -7.67 19.97 -12.27
C ASN A 13 -8.48 18.85 -11.57
N PRO A 14 -9.18 19.16 -10.47
CA PRO A 14 -9.88 18.17 -9.65
C PRO A 14 -11.01 17.43 -10.39
N GLU A 15 -11.52 18.00 -11.48
CA GLU A 15 -12.52 17.39 -12.35
C GLU A 15 -12.05 16.08 -12.99
N ILE A 16 -10.75 15.93 -13.27
CA ILE A 16 -10.20 14.73 -13.91
C ILE A 16 -10.20 13.54 -12.93
N PRO A 17 -9.60 13.64 -11.72
CA PRO A 17 -9.71 12.58 -10.71
C PRO A 17 -11.17 12.29 -10.36
N LEU A 18 -12.00 13.33 -10.20
CA LEU A 18 -13.39 13.17 -9.82
C LEU A 18 -14.19 12.41 -10.87
N PHE A 19 -14.05 12.76 -12.14
CA PHE A 19 -14.66 12.02 -13.24
C PHE A 19 -14.21 10.56 -13.25
N TYR A 20 -12.90 10.30 -13.14
CA TYR A 20 -12.37 8.94 -13.12
C TYR A 20 -12.94 8.11 -11.96
N PHE A 21 -12.88 8.63 -10.73
CA PHE A 21 -13.31 7.88 -9.54
C PHE A 21 -14.84 7.77 -9.39
N ILE A 22 -15.61 8.54 -10.15
CA ILE A 22 -17.05 8.36 -10.30
C ILE A 22 -17.36 7.39 -11.44
N ALA A 23 -16.64 7.48 -12.56
CA ALA A 23 -16.83 6.60 -13.71
C ALA A 23 -16.57 5.13 -13.36
N VAL A 24 -15.55 4.84 -12.57
CA VAL A 24 -15.22 3.45 -12.16
C VAL A 24 -16.39 2.73 -11.46
N PRO A 25 -16.95 3.21 -10.33
CA PRO A 25 -18.10 2.56 -9.69
C PRO A 25 -19.36 2.59 -10.57
N LEU A 26 -19.53 3.61 -11.42
CA LEU A 26 -20.61 3.63 -12.41
C LEU A 26 -20.46 2.51 -13.44
N THR A 27 -19.26 2.27 -13.98
CA THR A 27 -19.02 1.17 -14.91
C THR A 27 -19.28 -0.18 -14.25
N ALA A 28 -18.94 -0.32 -12.97
CA ALA A 28 -19.24 -1.52 -12.18
C ALA A 28 -20.76 -1.73 -12.06
N LEU A 29 -21.50 -0.66 -11.77
CA LEU A 29 -22.95 -0.70 -11.61
C LEU A 29 -23.65 -1.01 -12.93
N LEU A 30 -23.26 -0.33 -14.02
CA LEU A 30 -23.83 -0.56 -15.36
C LEU A 30 -23.53 -1.98 -15.83
N SER A 31 -22.30 -2.46 -15.66
CA SER A 31 -21.94 -3.85 -16.00
C SER A 31 -22.75 -4.85 -15.18
N GLY A 32 -23.03 -4.57 -13.90
CA GLY A 32 -23.93 -5.34 -13.06
C GLY A 32 -25.33 -5.45 -13.63
N ILE A 33 -25.94 -4.31 -13.96
CA ILE A 33 -27.29 -4.25 -14.50
C ILE A 33 -27.38 -4.96 -15.86
N PHE A 34 -26.43 -4.69 -16.77
CA PHE A 34 -26.44 -5.28 -18.12
C PHE A 34 -26.05 -6.75 -18.16
N SER A 35 -25.39 -7.28 -17.13
CA SER A 35 -25.04 -8.69 -17.08
C SER A 35 -26.23 -9.63 -16.92
N HIS A 36 -27.42 -9.14 -16.54
CA HIS A 36 -28.65 -9.94 -16.37
C HIS A 36 -28.47 -11.25 -15.59
N GLY A 37 -27.54 -11.30 -14.62
CA GLY A 37 -27.23 -12.49 -13.83
C GLY A 37 -26.09 -13.38 -14.38
N GLU A 38 -25.58 -13.07 -15.58
CA GLU A 38 -24.43 -13.73 -16.20
C GLU A 38 -23.08 -13.09 -15.83
N ALA A 39 -23.03 -12.33 -14.75
CA ALA A 39 -21.82 -11.61 -14.29
C ALA A 39 -20.59 -12.51 -14.08
N HIS A 40 -20.82 -13.81 -13.81
CA HIS A 40 -19.79 -14.82 -13.61
C HIS A 40 -19.25 -15.42 -14.92
N LEU A 41 -19.92 -15.18 -16.04
CA LEU A 41 -19.56 -15.69 -17.37
C LEU A 41 -18.73 -14.67 -18.15
N SER A 42 -18.09 -15.15 -19.21
CA SER A 42 -17.42 -14.28 -20.19
C SER A 42 -18.48 -13.55 -21.03
N PRO A 43 -18.32 -12.24 -21.33
CA PRO A 43 -17.15 -11.39 -21.06
C PRO A 43 -17.19 -10.63 -19.73
N TRP A 44 -18.33 -10.63 -19.03
CA TRP A 44 -18.59 -9.80 -17.85
C TRP A 44 -17.58 -10.03 -16.71
N LYS A 45 -17.19 -11.28 -16.47
CA LYS A 45 -16.19 -11.64 -15.48
C LYS A 45 -14.84 -10.90 -15.69
N TYR A 46 -14.42 -10.69 -16.94
CA TYR A 46 -13.21 -9.95 -17.26
C TYR A 46 -13.39 -8.44 -17.16
N LEU A 47 -14.57 -7.92 -17.51
CA LEU A 47 -14.90 -6.51 -17.29
C LEU A 47 -14.88 -6.16 -15.79
N PHE A 48 -15.52 -6.98 -14.94
CA PHE A 48 -15.45 -6.80 -13.50
C PHE A 48 -14.04 -6.89 -12.95
N SER A 49 -13.23 -7.83 -13.46
CA SER A 49 -11.81 -7.89 -13.13
C SER A 49 -11.11 -6.58 -13.46
N ALA A 50 -11.24 -6.07 -14.69
CA ALA A 50 -10.61 -4.82 -15.10
C ALA A 50 -11.05 -3.64 -14.21
N THR A 51 -12.36 -3.49 -13.98
CA THR A 51 -12.91 -2.42 -13.12
C THR A 51 -12.40 -2.51 -11.69
N ILE A 52 -12.27 -3.73 -11.13
CA ILE A 52 -11.70 -3.94 -9.80
C ILE A 52 -10.25 -3.46 -9.75
N TYR A 53 -9.41 -3.84 -10.71
CA TYR A 53 -8.01 -3.43 -10.72
C TYR A 53 -7.86 -1.91 -10.92
N LEU A 54 -8.70 -1.31 -11.76
CA LEU A 54 -8.73 0.15 -11.98
C LEU A 54 -9.09 0.94 -10.72
N ALA A 55 -9.96 0.40 -9.86
CA ALA A 55 -10.30 1.00 -8.58
C ALA A 55 -9.24 0.70 -7.51
N PHE A 56 -8.76 -0.55 -7.49
CA PHE A 56 -7.93 -1.09 -6.42
C PHE A 56 -6.51 -0.49 -6.40
N VAL A 57 -5.85 -0.39 -7.55
CA VAL A 57 -4.48 0.14 -7.63
C VAL A 57 -4.37 1.56 -7.06
N PRO A 58 -5.16 2.55 -7.54
CA PRO A 58 -5.11 3.90 -6.97
C PRO A 58 -5.66 3.97 -5.54
N GLY A 59 -6.70 3.18 -5.20
CA GLY A 59 -7.25 3.14 -3.84
C GLY A 59 -6.26 2.61 -2.81
N LEU A 60 -5.55 1.53 -3.13
CA LEU A 60 -4.53 0.95 -2.26
C LEU A 60 -3.30 1.85 -2.13
N PHE A 61 -2.87 2.48 -3.23
CA PHE A 61 -1.79 3.46 -3.18
C PHE A 61 -2.13 4.62 -2.25
N ALA A 62 -3.33 5.20 -2.40
CA ALA A 62 -3.80 6.26 -1.50
C ALA A 62 -3.86 5.77 -0.05
N LEU A 63 -4.43 4.58 0.21
CA LEU A 63 -4.52 4.02 1.56
C LEU A 63 -3.14 3.85 2.21
N THR A 64 -2.19 3.24 1.49
CA THR A 64 -0.85 2.97 2.00
C THR A 64 -0.06 4.25 2.25
N LEU A 65 -0.17 5.23 1.35
CA LEU A 65 0.44 6.55 1.52
C LEU A 65 -0.11 7.25 2.76
N ASN A 66 -1.44 7.25 2.96
CA ASN A 66 -2.06 7.84 4.15
C ASN A 66 -1.57 7.15 5.45
N LEU A 67 -1.55 5.82 5.47
CA LEU A 67 -1.07 5.06 6.64
C LEU A 67 0.40 5.41 6.94
N TYR A 68 1.23 5.51 5.91
CA TYR A 68 2.63 5.88 6.06
C TYR A 68 2.77 7.31 6.63
N LEU A 69 2.14 8.30 6.02
CA LEU A 69 2.20 9.70 6.45
C LEU A 69 1.68 9.87 7.89
N PHE A 70 0.62 9.14 8.25
CA PHE A 70 0.04 9.18 9.57
C PHE A 70 0.92 8.51 10.64
N PHE A 71 1.39 7.28 10.40
CA PHE A 71 2.13 6.52 11.40
C PHE A 71 3.58 6.99 11.59
N PHE A 72 4.26 7.38 10.51
CA PHE A 72 5.69 7.69 10.53
C PHE A 72 5.97 9.19 10.53
N GLU A 73 5.29 9.96 9.67
CA GLU A 73 5.52 11.41 9.57
C GLU A 73 4.64 12.23 10.52
N ARG A 74 3.60 11.61 11.12
CA ARG A 74 2.60 12.27 11.97
C ARG A 74 1.94 13.48 11.30
N GLN A 75 1.86 13.47 9.97
CA GLN A 75 1.13 14.51 9.25
C GLN A 75 -0.35 14.42 9.61
N SER A 76 -0.97 15.58 9.75
CA SER A 76 -2.40 15.67 9.97
C SER A 76 -3.13 15.19 8.71
N ILE A 77 -4.07 14.26 8.88
CA ILE A 77 -4.96 13.80 7.80
C ILE A 77 -5.81 14.97 7.26
N TRP A 78 -5.91 16.08 8.01
CA TRP A 78 -6.67 17.26 7.60
C TRP A 78 -5.95 18.12 6.54
N ASP A 79 -4.62 18.04 6.47
CA ASP A 79 -3.83 18.74 5.45
C ASP A 79 -3.72 17.92 4.15
N ALA A 80 -4.24 16.69 4.16
CA ALA A 80 -4.28 15.81 3.01
C ALA A 80 -5.23 16.34 1.92
N ASN A 81 -4.78 16.26 0.67
CA ASN A 81 -5.69 16.51 -0.45
C ASN A 81 -6.77 15.41 -0.52
N ILE A 82 -7.99 15.78 -0.13
CA ILE A 82 -9.18 14.91 -0.11
C ILE A 82 -9.38 14.17 -1.45
N TYR A 83 -9.13 14.82 -2.59
CA TYR A 83 -9.33 14.24 -3.92
C TYR A 83 -8.32 13.16 -4.29
N LEU A 84 -7.11 13.22 -3.73
CA LEU A 84 -6.03 12.29 -4.07
C LEU A 84 -5.81 11.23 -2.99
N GLN A 85 -6.27 11.49 -1.77
CA GLN A 85 -6.03 10.63 -0.62
C GLN A 85 -7.31 9.93 -0.16
N LEU A 86 -8.44 10.61 -0.10
CA LEU A 86 -9.70 10.02 0.39
C LEU A 86 -10.56 9.44 -0.75
N LEU A 87 -10.71 10.20 -1.84
CA LEU A 87 -11.56 9.84 -2.97
C LEU A 87 -11.20 8.47 -3.60
N PRO A 88 -9.92 8.11 -3.81
CA PRO A 88 -9.59 6.81 -4.38
C PRO A 88 -9.98 5.65 -3.47
N VAL A 89 -9.83 5.81 -2.15
CA VAL A 89 -10.18 4.79 -1.16
C VAL A 89 -11.70 4.58 -1.13
N LEU A 90 -12.47 5.67 -1.10
CA LEU A 90 -13.93 5.60 -1.13
C LEU A 90 -14.44 4.98 -2.43
N SER A 91 -13.90 5.39 -3.58
CA SER A 91 -14.26 4.84 -4.89
C SER A 91 -13.96 3.34 -5.00
N MET A 92 -12.80 2.91 -4.49
CA MET A 92 -12.44 1.49 -4.41
C MET A 92 -13.45 0.69 -3.56
N LEU A 93 -13.76 1.17 -2.36
CA LEU A 93 -14.72 0.50 -1.46
C LEU A 93 -16.12 0.43 -2.07
N LEU A 94 -16.59 1.52 -2.67
CA LEU A 94 -17.88 1.56 -3.37
C LEU A 94 -17.90 0.58 -4.55
N THR A 95 -16.84 0.56 -5.36
CA THR A 95 -16.73 -0.36 -6.50
C THR A 95 -16.82 -1.81 -6.04
N PHE A 96 -16.08 -2.19 -5.00
CA PHE A 96 -16.09 -3.56 -4.48
C PHE A 96 -17.46 -3.92 -3.90
N TRP A 97 -18.09 -2.99 -3.19
CA TRP A 97 -19.42 -3.18 -2.62
C TRP A 97 -20.49 -3.37 -3.70
N ILE A 98 -20.42 -2.61 -4.80
CA ILE A 98 -21.32 -2.77 -5.95
C ILE A 98 -21.12 -4.13 -6.59
N ILE A 99 -19.88 -4.51 -6.92
CA ILE A 99 -19.59 -5.76 -7.65
C ILE A 99 -19.99 -6.98 -6.83
N LYS A 100 -19.75 -6.97 -5.51
CA LYS A 100 -20.14 -8.05 -4.60
C LYS A 100 -21.65 -8.34 -4.62
N ARG A 101 -22.50 -7.38 -5.03
CA ARG A 101 -23.94 -7.60 -5.18
C ARG A 101 -24.32 -8.39 -6.42
N TYR A 102 -23.48 -8.40 -7.46
CA TYR A 102 -23.75 -9.04 -8.74
C TYR A 102 -22.98 -10.36 -8.93
N VAL A 103 -21.78 -10.46 -8.36
CA VAL A 103 -20.93 -11.65 -8.50
C VAL A 103 -20.10 -11.88 -7.23
N ALA A 104 -19.89 -13.16 -6.90
CA ALA A 104 -18.96 -13.53 -5.83
C ALA A 104 -17.53 -13.10 -6.22
N LEU A 105 -16.82 -12.42 -5.33
CA LEU A 105 -15.48 -11.89 -5.60
C LEU A 105 -14.47 -13.00 -5.91
N ASP A 106 -14.64 -14.17 -5.30
CA ASP A 106 -13.78 -15.35 -5.54
C ASP A 106 -13.96 -15.92 -6.96
N ALA A 107 -15.09 -15.62 -7.62
CA ALA A 107 -15.31 -16.01 -9.01
C ALA A 107 -14.57 -15.09 -9.99
N ILE A 108 -14.01 -13.96 -9.56
CA ILE A 108 -13.34 -12.97 -10.40
C ILE A 108 -11.87 -13.36 -10.57
N PRO A 109 -11.35 -13.39 -11.82
CA PRO A 109 -10.00 -13.85 -12.06
C PRO A 109 -9.00 -12.87 -11.43
N GLY A 110 -8.04 -13.39 -10.68
CA GLY A 110 -6.97 -12.58 -10.08
C GLY A 110 -7.37 -11.83 -8.80
N PHE A 111 -8.57 -12.03 -8.23
CA PHE A 111 -8.94 -11.44 -6.94
C PHE A 111 -8.05 -11.94 -5.79
N ASP A 112 -7.66 -13.23 -5.81
CA ASP A 112 -6.73 -13.81 -4.82
C ASP A 112 -5.36 -13.12 -4.79
N ARG A 113 -4.92 -12.59 -5.93
CA ARG A 113 -3.66 -11.83 -6.00
C ARG A 113 -3.79 -10.49 -5.28
N LEU A 114 -4.96 -9.87 -5.35
CA LEU A 114 -5.24 -8.60 -4.67
C LEU A 114 -5.26 -8.80 -3.16
N SER A 115 -5.95 -9.83 -2.66
CA SER A 115 -5.99 -10.13 -1.23
C SER A 115 -4.59 -10.46 -0.69
N GLY A 116 -3.81 -11.26 -1.43
CA GLY A 116 -2.41 -11.55 -1.09
C GLY A 116 -1.54 -10.29 -1.03
N LEU A 117 -1.73 -9.36 -1.97
CA LEU A 117 -1.00 -8.09 -2.00
C LEU A 117 -1.36 -7.20 -0.79
N ILE A 118 -2.64 -7.09 -0.42
CA ILE A 118 -3.06 -6.37 0.79
C ILE A 118 -2.40 -6.97 2.03
N MET A 119 -2.43 -8.30 2.16
CA MET A 119 -1.82 -9.00 3.30
C MET A 119 -0.33 -8.72 3.40
N MET A 120 0.40 -8.80 2.28
CA MET A 120 1.83 -8.51 2.25
C MET A 120 2.11 -7.06 2.68
N ILE A 121 1.36 -6.09 2.16
CA ILE A 121 1.50 -4.68 2.53
C ILE A 121 1.20 -4.46 4.01
N LEU A 122 0.13 -5.05 4.54
CA LEU A 122 -0.22 -4.91 5.96
C LEU A 122 0.87 -5.48 6.85
N ILE A 123 1.43 -6.65 6.51
CA ILE A 123 2.54 -7.25 7.25
C ILE A 123 3.77 -6.32 7.23
N ILE A 124 4.12 -5.77 6.06
CA ILE A 124 5.24 -4.84 5.92
C ILE A 124 4.99 -3.57 6.74
N LEU A 125 3.80 -2.97 6.67
CA LEU A 125 3.45 -1.77 7.43
C LEU A 125 3.51 -2.01 8.93
N ILE A 126 2.99 -3.15 9.42
CA ILE A 126 3.08 -3.53 10.83
C ILE A 126 4.54 -3.71 11.25
N LEU A 127 5.35 -4.38 10.43
CA LEU A 127 6.76 -4.59 10.71
C LEU A 127 7.52 -3.25 10.78
N LEU A 128 7.31 -2.37 9.80
CA LEU A 128 7.88 -1.02 9.79
C LEU A 128 7.42 -0.21 11.01
N TRP A 129 6.14 -0.30 11.37
CA TRP A 129 5.60 0.41 12.52
C TRP A 129 6.20 -0.09 13.84
N ILE A 130 6.37 -1.40 14.00
CA ILE A 130 7.08 -1.98 15.13
C ILE A 130 8.52 -1.48 15.16
N MET A 131 9.23 -1.49 14.02
CA MET A 131 10.62 -1.03 13.94
C MET A 131 10.77 0.44 14.35
N ASP A 132 9.89 1.33 13.84
CA ASP A 132 9.88 2.74 14.20
C ASP A 132 9.57 2.93 15.69
N ARG A 133 8.54 2.26 16.21
CA ARG A 133 8.09 2.43 17.59
C ARG A 133 9.03 1.85 18.62
N THR A 134 9.62 0.69 18.34
CA THR A 134 10.56 0.04 19.25
C THR A 134 11.84 0.83 19.39
N ARG A 135 12.05 1.88 18.56
CA ARG A 135 13.35 2.52 18.37
C ARG A 135 14.38 1.40 18.43
N ILE A 136 14.24 0.37 17.58
CA ILE A 136 15.36 -0.53 17.37
C ILE A 136 16.43 0.42 16.88
N TRP A 137 17.28 0.83 17.83
CA TRP A 137 18.53 1.46 17.59
C TRP A 137 19.25 0.38 16.78
N VAL A 138 19.00 0.34 15.47
CA VAL A 138 20.11 0.30 14.55
C VAL A 138 21.00 1.36 15.14
N VAL A 139 22.12 0.91 15.70
CA VAL A 139 23.10 1.79 16.31
C VAL A 139 23.72 2.59 15.16
N SER A 140 22.91 3.40 14.48
CA SER A 140 23.24 4.25 13.34
C SER A 140 23.92 5.53 13.81
N TYR A 141 24.01 5.74 15.12
CA TYR A 141 24.87 6.76 15.72
C TYR A 141 26.25 6.23 16.14
N LEU A 142 26.62 4.99 15.80
CA LEU A 142 28.04 4.65 15.78
C LEU A 142 28.61 5.19 14.47
N PRO A 143 29.43 6.28 14.50
CA PRO A 143 30.22 6.62 13.33
C PRO A 143 30.96 5.36 12.87
N PHE A 144 31.13 5.18 11.56
CA PHE A 144 31.77 3.98 10.99
C PHE A 144 33.12 3.66 11.68
N THR A 145 33.82 4.69 12.15
CA THR A 145 35.02 4.61 12.99
C THR A 145 34.80 3.91 14.33
N GLY A 146 33.69 4.18 15.03
CA GLY A 146 33.32 3.52 16.28
C GLY A 146 33.00 2.03 16.11
N PHE A 147 32.38 1.66 14.99
CA PHE A 147 32.17 0.25 14.62
C PHE A 147 33.50 -0.49 14.42
N ILE A 148 34.45 0.12 13.71
CA ILE A 148 35.81 -0.44 13.51
C ILE A 148 36.54 -0.61 14.84
N VAL A 149 36.52 0.39 15.73
CA VAL A 149 37.18 0.32 17.04
C VAL A 149 36.59 -0.81 17.89
N PHE A 150 35.26 -0.94 17.92
CA PHE A 150 34.58 -2.03 18.62
C PHE A 150 34.99 -3.41 18.10
N LEU A 151 35.05 -3.56 16.76
CA LEU A 151 35.45 -4.82 16.11
C LEU A 151 36.91 -5.19 16.44
N VAL A 152 37.83 -4.22 16.45
CA VAL A 152 39.23 -4.45 16.84
C VAL A 152 39.33 -4.86 18.31
N ILE A 153 38.62 -4.19 19.23
CA ILE A 153 38.61 -4.56 20.65
C ILE A 153 38.09 -5.98 20.83
N LEU A 154 37.01 -6.34 20.15
CA LEU A 154 36.43 -7.68 20.19
C LEU A 154 37.43 -8.74 19.71
N LEU A 155 38.13 -8.50 18.59
CA LEU A 155 39.16 -9.40 18.08
C LEU A 155 40.35 -9.54 19.03
N VAL A 156 40.77 -8.47 19.70
CA VAL A 156 41.85 -8.50 20.69
C VAL A 156 41.44 -9.31 21.92
N ILE A 157 40.22 -9.12 22.43
CA ILE A 157 39.67 -9.88 23.55
C ILE A 157 39.55 -11.36 23.17
N ALA A 158 39.00 -11.67 21.99
CA ALA A 158 38.90 -13.04 21.50
C ALA A 158 40.29 -13.70 21.39
N ARG A 159 41.29 -12.97 20.88
CA ARG A 159 42.69 -13.46 20.80
C ARG A 159 43.28 -13.70 22.19
N LEU A 160 43.03 -12.82 23.16
CA LEU A 160 43.52 -12.97 24.54
C LEU A 160 42.86 -14.16 25.26
N ILE A 161 41.56 -14.36 25.06
CA ILE A 161 40.81 -15.49 25.60
C ILE A 161 41.32 -16.80 24.99
N TRP A 162 41.48 -16.86 23.67
CA TRP A 162 41.99 -18.06 22.98
C TRP A 162 43.39 -18.44 23.49
N LYS A 163 44.26 -17.44 23.70
CA LYS A 163 45.62 -17.64 24.23
C LYS A 163 45.65 -18.05 25.70
N ARG A 164 44.58 -17.79 26.47
CA ARG A 164 44.41 -18.26 27.87
C ARG A 164 43.80 -19.65 27.96
N ILE A 165 42.93 -20.03 27.03
CA ILE A 165 42.22 -21.32 27.05
C ILE A 165 43.05 -22.44 26.40
N PHE A 166 43.82 -22.14 25.35
CA PHE A 166 44.66 -23.11 24.64
C PHE A 166 46.13 -23.13 25.13
N ARG A 167 46.37 -22.78 26.40
CA ARG A 167 47.68 -22.87 27.04
C ARG A 167 47.64 -23.83 28.22
#